data_AF-A0A077GX02-F1
#
_entry.id   AF-A0A077GX02-F1
#
_cell.length_a   1.000
_cell.length_b   1.000
_cell.length_c   1.000
_cell.angle_alpha   90.00
_cell.angle_beta   90.00
_cell.angle_gamma   90.00
#
_symmetry.space_group_name_H-M   'P 1'
#
loop_
_entity.id
_entity.type
_entity.pdbx_description
1 polymer ?
#
loop_
_entity_poly.entity_id
_entity_poly.type
_entity_poly.pdbx_seq_one_letter_code
_entity_poly.pdbx_strand_id
1 'polypeptide(L)'
;RFNTGFIMQEVNSKLKWADGKAVKNEVDLQVLDLLGPKTEEDLIPTSKKCVKPDSVISNVRNTLNQKIKKEKNQIYEDDIDIAQNGIENKEPQTIIELMQKINFHKPGENYKTDGYVVTENTKKLLEEHLKITKGQVRTRFPPEPNGILHIGHAKAININFGYAAAKNGVCFLRYDDTNPEKEEEKFFISIKEMVEWLGYKPYKVTHSSDYFDQLYDWAVVLIKKGLAYVCHQKAEEIKGFNPPPSPWRDRPIEENLLLFEDMKNGKINEGDATLRMKIVLEEGKQDPVAYRIKFLPHHRTSNKWCIYPTYDYTHCLCDSIEHITHSLCTKEFQNRRSSYYWLCNALDIYCPVQWEYGRLNINYTVVSKRKIGKLISEGIISDWDDPRL
;
A
#
# COMPACT_ATOMS: atom_id res chain seq x y z
N ARG A 1 -23.11 -18.63 -11.94
CA ARG A 1 -24.30 -19.37 -12.44
C ARG A 1 -25.52 -18.48 -12.71
N PHE A 2 -25.78 -17.45 -11.89
CA PHE A 2 -26.80 -16.43 -12.18
C PHE A 2 -26.43 -15.61 -13.45
N ASN A 3 -27.42 -15.24 -14.27
CA ASN A 3 -27.20 -14.45 -15.48
C ASN A 3 -27.21 -12.95 -15.15
N THR A 4 -26.01 -12.34 -15.10
CA THR A 4 -25.84 -10.90 -14.81
C THR A 4 -26.35 -9.99 -15.92
N GLY A 5 -26.70 -10.52 -17.10
CA GLY A 5 -27.31 -9.76 -18.19
C GLY A 5 -28.64 -9.10 -17.83
N PHE A 6 -29.42 -9.69 -16.92
CA PHE A 6 -30.66 -9.08 -16.44
C PHE A 6 -30.41 -7.80 -15.63
N ILE A 7 -29.36 -7.79 -14.81
CA ILE A 7 -28.95 -6.61 -14.02
C ILE A 7 -28.50 -5.51 -14.98
N MET A 8 -27.67 -5.85 -15.96
CA MET A 8 -27.25 -4.89 -16.98
C MET A 8 -28.43 -4.30 -17.76
N GLN A 9 -29.42 -5.11 -18.12
CA GLN A 9 -30.60 -4.65 -18.84
C GLN A 9 -31.44 -3.66 -17.99
N GLU A 10 -31.61 -3.95 -16.70
CA GLU A 10 -32.31 -3.04 -15.79
C GLU A 10 -31.53 -1.72 -15.61
N VAL A 11 -30.21 -1.78 -15.43
CA VAL A 11 -29.36 -0.59 -15.28
C VAL A 11 -29.38 0.26 -16.55
N ASN A 12 -29.25 -0.36 -17.72
CA ASN A 12 -29.31 0.35 -19.00
C ASN A 12 -30.69 0.97 -19.29
N SER A 13 -31.77 0.39 -18.74
CA SER A 13 -33.11 1.00 -18.85
C SER A 13 -33.25 2.31 -18.09
N LYS A 14 -32.50 2.44 -16.97
CA LYS A 14 -32.47 3.65 -16.12
C LYS A 14 -31.40 4.64 -16.59
N LEU A 15 -30.27 4.15 -17.11
CA LEU A 15 -29.12 4.94 -17.55
C LEU A 15 -28.92 4.84 -19.06
N LYS A 16 -29.85 5.41 -19.83
CA LYS A 16 -29.94 5.27 -21.30
C LYS A 16 -28.70 5.74 -22.07
N TRP A 17 -27.90 6.63 -21.49
CA TRP A 17 -26.73 7.26 -22.13
C TRP A 17 -25.39 6.80 -21.55
N ALA A 18 -25.41 5.88 -20.58
CA ALA A 18 -24.18 5.37 -19.99
C ALA A 18 -23.44 4.47 -20.98
N ASP A 19 -22.10 4.54 -20.95
CA ASP A 19 -21.27 3.61 -21.70
C ASP A 19 -21.50 2.17 -21.19
N GLY A 20 -21.96 1.29 -22.08
CA GLY A 20 -22.30 -0.09 -21.73
C GLY A 20 -21.11 -0.88 -21.20
N LYS A 21 -19.87 -0.52 -21.57
CA LYS A 21 -18.66 -1.13 -21.03
C LYS A 21 -18.40 -0.68 -19.59
N ALA A 22 -18.57 0.61 -19.30
CA ALA A 22 -18.50 1.12 -17.93
C ALA A 22 -19.55 0.49 -17.01
N VAL A 23 -20.81 0.38 -17.47
CA VAL A 23 -21.89 -0.30 -16.73
C VAL A 23 -21.55 -1.76 -16.44
N LYS A 24 -21.02 -2.47 -17.43
CA LYS A 24 -20.62 -3.88 -17.25
C LYS A 24 -19.53 -4.01 -16.19
N ASN A 25 -18.48 -3.18 -16.27
CA ASN A 25 -17.37 -3.24 -15.32
C ASN A 25 -17.84 -2.98 -13.88
N GLU A 26 -18.75 -2.02 -13.69
CA GLU A 26 -19.32 -1.71 -12.37
C GLU A 26 -20.17 -2.87 -11.85
N VAL A 27 -21.01 -3.48 -12.70
CA VAL A 27 -21.81 -4.66 -12.32
C VAL A 27 -20.90 -5.84 -11.96
N ASP A 28 -19.85 -6.10 -12.73
CA ASP A 28 -18.91 -7.19 -12.45
C ASP A 28 -18.16 -6.96 -11.13
N LEU A 29 -17.80 -5.71 -10.80
CA LEU A 29 -17.18 -5.35 -9.52
C LEU A 29 -18.12 -5.53 -8.33
N GLN A 30 -19.36 -5.06 -8.41
CA GLN A 30 -20.32 -5.22 -7.32
C GLN A 30 -20.74 -6.69 -7.11
N VAL A 31 -20.82 -7.47 -8.20
CA VAL A 31 -21.07 -8.92 -8.10
C VAL A 31 -19.87 -9.63 -7.45
N LEU A 32 -18.65 -9.22 -7.78
CA LEU A 32 -17.44 -9.74 -7.14
C LEU A 32 -17.39 -9.40 -5.65
N ASP A 33 -17.75 -8.18 -5.26
CA ASP A 33 -17.80 -7.74 -3.87
C ASP A 33 -18.85 -8.51 -3.07
N LEU A 34 -20.03 -8.72 -3.67
CA LEU A 34 -21.15 -9.42 -3.03
C LEU A 34 -20.92 -10.93 -2.89
N LEU A 35 -20.38 -11.57 -3.94
CA LEU A 35 -20.27 -13.03 -4.01
C LEU A 35 -18.86 -13.57 -3.76
N GLY A 36 -17.86 -12.69 -3.71
CA GLY A 36 -16.46 -13.07 -3.62
C GLY A 36 -15.88 -13.59 -4.95
N PRO A 37 -14.58 -13.95 -4.96
CA PRO A 37 -13.92 -14.47 -6.15
C PRO A 37 -14.56 -15.77 -6.63
N LYS A 38 -14.66 -15.94 -7.95
CA LYS A 38 -15.18 -17.18 -8.54
C LYS A 38 -14.27 -18.35 -8.17
N THR A 39 -14.89 -19.44 -7.73
CA THR A 39 -14.19 -20.68 -7.37
C THR A 39 -14.17 -21.65 -8.55
N GLU A 40 -13.35 -22.70 -8.48
CA GLU A 40 -13.30 -23.73 -9.54
C GLU A 40 -14.65 -24.45 -9.73
N GLU A 41 -15.47 -24.53 -8.69
CA GLU A 41 -16.83 -25.10 -8.71
C GLU A 41 -17.83 -24.28 -9.54
N ASP A 42 -17.55 -22.98 -9.73
CA ASP A 42 -18.36 -22.05 -10.54
C ASP A 42 -18.08 -22.17 -12.04
N LEU A 43 -16.94 -22.76 -12.41
CA LEU A 43 -16.50 -22.94 -13.80
C LEU A 43 -17.05 -24.24 -14.41
N ILE A 44 -17.62 -25.14 -13.60
CA ILE A 44 -18.23 -26.38 -14.06
C ILE A 44 -19.55 -26.07 -14.81
N PRO A 45 -19.68 -26.45 -16.09
CA PRO A 45 -20.92 -26.24 -16.85
C PRO A 45 -22.06 -27.05 -16.25
N THR A 46 -23.18 -26.40 -15.92
CA THR A 46 -24.37 -27.09 -15.40
C THR A 46 -25.00 -27.96 -16.49
N SER A 47 -25.03 -29.29 -16.28
CA SER A 47 -25.74 -30.24 -17.14
C SER A 47 -27.25 -29.95 -17.12
N LYS A 48 -27.86 -29.70 -18.28
CA LYS A 48 -29.33 -29.60 -18.42
C LYS A 48 -29.98 -30.95 -18.09
N LYS A 49 -30.78 -31.03 -17.01
CA LYS A 49 -31.93 -31.93 -16.91
C LYS A 49 -32.99 -31.38 -15.95
N CYS A 50 -34.21 -31.30 -16.45
CA CYS A 50 -35.44 -30.93 -15.74
C CYS A 50 -35.88 -32.02 -14.75
N VAL A 51 -36.29 -31.63 -13.54
CA VAL A 51 -37.36 -32.32 -12.76
C VAL A 51 -38.09 -31.26 -11.90
N LYS A 52 -39.43 -31.37 -11.86
CA LYS A 52 -40.38 -30.50 -11.12
C LYS A 52 -40.28 -30.68 -9.59
N PRO A 53 -40.77 -29.72 -8.77
CA PRO A 53 -40.59 -29.74 -7.32
C PRO A 53 -41.73 -30.46 -6.60
N ASP A 54 -41.38 -31.39 -5.70
CA ASP A 54 -42.27 -31.89 -4.65
C ASP A 54 -41.98 -31.19 -3.31
N SER A 55 -43.08 -30.97 -2.60
CA SER A 55 -43.34 -30.04 -1.51
C SER A 55 -43.00 -30.60 -0.13
N VAL A 56 -41.80 -30.33 0.43
CA VAL A 56 -41.56 -30.57 1.89
C VAL A 56 -40.63 -29.52 2.56
N ILE A 57 -39.96 -28.61 1.83
CA ILE A 57 -38.95 -27.68 2.42
C ILE A 57 -39.48 -26.23 2.57
N SER A 58 -40.76 -26.04 2.89
CA SER A 58 -41.36 -24.70 3.07
C SER A 58 -41.40 -24.22 4.52
N ASN A 59 -41.32 -25.11 5.52
CA ASN A 59 -41.57 -24.72 6.91
C ASN A 59 -40.31 -24.44 7.76
N VAL A 60 -39.12 -24.85 7.32
CA VAL A 60 -37.87 -24.57 8.06
C VAL A 60 -37.20 -23.25 7.61
N ARG A 61 -37.40 -22.83 6.34
CA ARG A 61 -36.85 -21.58 5.81
C ARG A 61 -37.53 -20.32 6.36
N ASN A 62 -38.82 -20.39 6.69
CA ASN A 62 -39.55 -19.21 7.16
C ASN A 62 -39.14 -18.77 8.57
N THR A 63 -38.78 -19.71 9.44
CA THR A 63 -38.35 -19.41 10.82
C THR A 63 -36.94 -18.84 10.87
N LEU A 64 -36.02 -19.31 10.02
CA LEU A 64 -34.66 -18.72 9.90
C LEU A 64 -34.70 -17.34 9.20
N ASN A 65 -35.52 -17.18 8.15
CA ASN A 65 -35.61 -15.90 7.43
C ASN A 65 -36.24 -14.79 8.27
N GLN A 66 -37.14 -15.09 9.22
CA GLN A 66 -37.66 -14.07 10.15
C GLN A 66 -36.63 -13.64 11.20
N LYS A 67 -35.75 -14.55 11.65
CA LYS A 67 -34.67 -14.22 12.57
C LYS A 67 -33.58 -13.37 11.92
N ILE A 68 -33.20 -13.72 10.68
CA ILE A 68 -32.23 -12.97 9.87
C ILE A 68 -32.79 -11.62 9.41
N LYS A 69 -34.11 -11.50 9.12
CA LYS A 69 -34.74 -10.21 8.82
C LYS A 69 -34.78 -9.28 10.04
N LYS A 70 -34.96 -9.81 11.25
CA LYS A 70 -34.94 -9.00 12.48
C LYS A 70 -33.53 -8.47 12.76
N GLU A 71 -32.50 -9.31 12.64
CA GLU A 71 -31.10 -8.86 12.83
C GLU A 71 -30.62 -7.92 11.72
N LYS A 72 -31.02 -8.14 10.46
CA LYS A 72 -30.68 -7.20 9.36
C LYS A 72 -31.43 -5.87 9.48
N ASN A 73 -32.71 -5.88 9.83
CA ASN A 73 -33.43 -4.62 10.01
C ASN A 73 -32.89 -3.79 11.18
N GLN A 74 -32.36 -4.44 12.22
CA GLN A 74 -31.74 -3.74 13.35
C GLN A 74 -30.39 -3.08 12.96
N ILE A 75 -29.59 -3.72 12.10
CA ILE A 75 -28.34 -3.15 11.56
C ILE A 75 -28.63 -2.00 10.58
N TYR A 76 -29.66 -2.14 9.72
CA TYR A 76 -30.05 -1.07 8.79
C TYR A 76 -30.77 0.09 9.48
N GLU A 77 -31.49 -0.14 10.58
CA GLU A 77 -32.02 0.94 11.42
C GLU A 77 -30.91 1.65 12.18
N ASP A 78 -29.88 0.96 12.69
CA ASP A 78 -28.72 1.62 13.34
C ASP A 78 -27.90 2.50 12.36
N ASP A 79 -27.79 2.12 11.08
CA ASP A 79 -27.12 2.92 10.04
C ASP A 79 -27.99 4.08 9.51
N ILE A 80 -29.33 4.02 9.67
CA ILE A 80 -30.27 5.06 9.25
C ILE A 80 -30.63 6.02 10.41
N ASP A 81 -30.60 5.57 11.67
CA ASP A 81 -30.84 6.41 12.86
C ASP A 81 -29.68 7.37 13.17
N ILE A 82 -28.48 7.12 12.63
CA ILE A 82 -27.38 8.11 12.62
C ILE A 82 -27.70 9.29 11.67
N ALA A 83 -28.61 9.10 10.70
CA ALA A 83 -29.02 10.15 9.77
C ALA A 83 -30.26 10.95 10.22
N GLN A 84 -30.95 10.55 11.31
CA GLN A 84 -32.19 11.22 11.76
C GLN A 84 -32.18 11.77 13.19
N ASN A 85 -31.05 11.72 13.90
CA ASN A 85 -30.89 12.42 15.18
C ASN A 85 -30.18 13.77 15.02
N GLY A 86 -30.95 14.80 14.62
CA GLY A 86 -30.91 16.17 15.17
C GLY A 86 -29.58 16.93 15.36
N ILE A 87 -28.46 16.52 14.77
CA ILE A 87 -27.22 17.29 14.71
C ILE A 87 -27.03 17.68 13.26
N GLU A 88 -26.96 18.98 12.96
CA GLU A 88 -26.65 19.48 11.62
C GLU A 88 -25.39 18.78 11.07
N ASN A 89 -25.57 17.77 10.22
CA ASN A 89 -24.48 17.08 9.52
C ASN A 89 -23.98 17.99 8.39
N LYS A 90 -23.30 19.07 8.77
CA LYS A 90 -22.56 19.92 7.85
C LYS A 90 -21.41 19.08 7.28
N GLU A 91 -21.42 18.87 5.96
CA GLU A 91 -20.29 18.25 5.27
C GLU A 91 -19.01 19.00 5.64
N PRO A 92 -17.91 18.28 5.97
CA PRO A 92 -16.68 18.92 6.38
C PRO A 92 -16.21 19.86 5.27
N GLN A 93 -16.04 21.13 5.60
CA GLN A 93 -15.64 22.17 4.66
C GLN A 93 -14.12 22.18 4.44
N THR A 94 -13.38 21.57 5.37
CA THR A 94 -11.92 21.48 5.33
C THR A 94 -11.44 20.05 5.50
N ILE A 95 -10.24 19.77 4.99
CA ILE A 95 -9.57 18.49 5.20
C ILE A 95 -9.34 18.21 6.69
N ILE A 96 -9.09 19.24 7.51
CA ILE A 96 -8.88 19.09 8.95
C ILE A 96 -10.15 18.56 9.61
N GLU A 97 -11.30 19.15 9.30
CA GLU A 97 -12.61 18.68 9.80
C GLU A 97 -12.90 17.24 9.36
N LEU A 98 -12.58 16.91 8.09
CA LEU A 98 -12.73 15.54 7.60
C LEU A 98 -11.84 14.58 8.40
N MET A 99 -10.56 14.90 8.57
CA MET A 99 -9.58 14.06 9.27
C MET A 99 -9.86 13.91 10.77
N GLN A 100 -10.52 14.88 11.40
CA GLN A 100 -10.96 14.77 12.79
C GLN A 100 -12.03 13.68 12.97
N LYS A 101 -12.93 13.54 12.00
CA LYS A 101 -14.04 12.59 12.01
C LYS A 101 -13.62 11.15 11.67
N ILE A 102 -12.44 10.95 11.07
CA ILE A 102 -11.96 9.61 10.71
C ILE A 102 -11.62 8.82 11.99
N ASN A 103 -12.18 7.61 12.09
CA ASN A 103 -11.99 6.71 13.21
C ASN A 103 -10.81 5.76 12.97
N PHE A 104 -9.58 6.27 13.05
CA PHE A 104 -8.39 5.43 13.12
C PHE A 104 -8.02 5.10 14.57
N HIS A 105 -7.18 4.07 14.74
CA HIS A 105 -6.63 3.69 16.04
C HIS A 105 -5.90 4.85 16.74
N LYS A 106 -5.94 4.87 18.07
CA LYS A 106 -5.14 5.80 18.86
C LYS A 106 -3.67 5.36 18.85
N PRO A 107 -2.70 6.29 18.95
CA PRO A 107 -1.29 5.94 19.10
C PRO A 107 -1.07 4.94 20.25
N GLY A 108 -0.37 3.84 19.98
CA GLY A 108 -0.15 2.75 20.94
C GLY A 108 -1.26 1.68 20.99
N GLU A 109 -2.35 1.87 20.26
CA GLU A 109 -3.45 0.90 20.15
C GLU A 109 -3.42 0.13 18.81
N ASN A 110 -2.25 -0.04 18.22
CA ASN A 110 -2.05 -0.68 16.91
C ASN A 110 -2.68 -2.09 16.84
N TYR A 111 -2.61 -2.83 17.95
CA TYR A 111 -3.17 -4.19 18.10
C TYR A 111 -4.69 -4.28 17.95
N LYS A 112 -5.42 -3.16 17.93
CA LYS A 112 -6.88 -3.14 17.69
C LYS A 112 -7.24 -3.09 16.19
N THR A 113 -6.24 -2.98 15.31
CA THR A 113 -6.47 -2.78 13.88
C THR A 113 -6.49 -4.11 13.13
N ASP A 114 -7.27 -4.16 12.05
CA ASP A 114 -7.49 -5.39 11.31
C ASP A 114 -6.21 -5.92 10.69
N GLY A 115 -5.95 -7.21 10.90
CA GLY A 115 -4.76 -7.91 10.40
C GLY A 115 -3.48 -7.62 11.18
N TYR A 116 -3.51 -6.81 12.25
CA TYR A 116 -2.34 -6.59 13.08
C TYR A 116 -1.99 -7.86 13.86
N VAL A 117 -0.73 -8.28 13.79
CA VAL A 117 -0.25 -9.49 14.45
C VAL A 117 0.36 -9.13 15.80
N VAL A 118 -0.18 -9.70 16.87
CA VAL A 118 0.35 -9.54 18.22
C VAL A 118 1.36 -10.66 18.49
N THR A 119 2.64 -10.30 18.57
CA THR A 119 3.74 -11.17 19.00
C THR A 119 3.95 -11.05 20.52
N GLU A 120 4.82 -11.90 21.07
CA GLU A 120 5.17 -11.88 22.50
C GLU A 120 5.72 -10.51 22.95
N ASN A 121 6.45 -9.82 22.05
CA ASN A 121 7.09 -8.54 22.36
C ASN A 121 6.26 -7.32 21.95
N THR A 122 5.13 -7.48 21.26
CA THR A 122 4.30 -6.35 20.79
C THR A 122 3.95 -5.38 21.92
N LYS A 123 3.58 -5.87 23.10
CA LYS A 123 3.24 -5.01 24.25
C LYS A 123 4.43 -4.14 24.66
N LYS A 124 5.62 -4.75 24.81
CA LYS A 124 6.85 -4.05 25.18
C LYS A 124 7.24 -3.02 24.11
N LEU A 125 7.17 -3.39 22.83
CA LEU A 125 7.48 -2.51 21.71
C LEU A 125 6.54 -1.31 21.63
N LEU A 126 5.26 -1.49 21.94
CA LEU A 126 4.29 -0.38 22.01
C LEU A 126 4.54 0.54 23.21
N GLU A 127 4.93 -0.01 24.37
CA GLU A 127 5.34 0.80 25.53
C GLU A 127 6.58 1.64 25.23
N GLU A 128 7.59 1.07 24.55
CA GLU A 128 8.78 1.80 24.09
C GLU A 128 8.42 2.87 23.05
N HIS A 129 7.58 2.53 22.08
CA HIS A 129 7.04 3.48 21.11
C HIS A 129 6.35 4.65 21.82
N LEU A 130 5.47 4.39 22.80
CA LEU A 130 4.78 5.44 23.54
C LEU A 130 5.72 6.31 24.38
N LYS A 131 6.81 5.77 24.92
CA LYS A 131 7.84 6.57 25.60
C LYS A 131 8.52 7.55 24.65
N ILE A 132 8.80 7.11 23.42
CA ILE A 132 9.47 7.92 22.39
C ILE A 132 8.52 8.97 21.81
N THR A 133 7.29 8.59 21.49
CA THR A 133 6.31 9.45 20.81
C THR A 133 5.46 10.28 21.77
N LYS A 134 5.43 9.91 23.06
CA LYS A 134 4.53 10.49 24.08
C LYS A 134 3.06 10.41 23.67
N GLY A 135 2.69 9.38 22.91
CA GLY A 135 1.33 9.19 22.38
C GLY A 135 0.95 10.16 21.25
N GLN A 136 1.91 10.86 20.65
CA GLN A 136 1.67 11.78 19.55
C GLN A 136 1.41 11.03 18.23
N VAL A 137 0.44 11.51 17.43
CA VAL A 137 0.25 11.04 16.05
C VAL A 137 1.46 11.41 15.19
N ARG A 138 1.97 10.44 14.45
CA ARG A 138 3.10 10.55 13.54
C ARG A 138 2.75 9.94 12.19
N THR A 139 2.83 10.73 11.13
CA THR A 139 2.61 10.33 9.72
C THR A 139 3.84 10.66 8.88
N ARG A 140 3.87 10.21 7.62
CA ARG A 140 4.88 10.67 6.66
C ARG A 140 4.31 10.77 5.25
N PHE A 141 4.76 11.78 4.52
CA PHE A 141 4.60 11.88 3.07
C PHE A 141 5.93 11.51 2.41
N PRO A 142 6.00 10.37 1.69
CA PRO A 142 7.27 9.89 1.17
C PRO A 142 7.39 9.94 -0.37
N PRO A 143 7.58 11.11 -0.99
CA PRO A 143 7.72 11.23 -2.44
C PRO A 143 9.10 10.79 -2.93
N GLU A 144 9.16 10.24 -4.14
CA GLU A 144 10.43 10.10 -4.85
C GLU A 144 10.96 11.49 -5.24
N PRO A 145 12.23 11.81 -4.97
CA PRO A 145 12.78 13.14 -5.23
C PRO A 145 13.04 13.41 -6.73
N ASN A 146 12.81 12.42 -7.58
CA ASN A 146 12.99 12.51 -9.04
C ASN A 146 11.65 12.77 -9.75
N GLY A 147 10.55 12.74 -9.00
CA GLY A 147 9.19 12.82 -9.49
C GLY A 147 8.65 14.25 -9.47
N ILE A 148 7.65 14.49 -10.32
CA ILE A 148 6.90 15.74 -10.31
C ILE A 148 5.59 15.50 -9.60
N LEU A 149 5.32 16.33 -8.61
CA LEU A 149 4.05 16.30 -7.93
C LEU A 149 2.94 16.75 -8.88
N HIS A 150 1.79 16.12 -8.72
CA HIS A 150 0.61 16.36 -9.55
C HIS A 150 -0.62 16.35 -8.63
N ILE A 151 -1.81 16.63 -9.15
CA ILE A 151 -3.02 16.76 -8.32
C ILE A 151 -3.33 15.54 -7.42
N GLY A 152 -3.05 14.32 -7.88
CA GLY A 152 -3.12 13.12 -7.02
C GLY A 152 -2.22 13.18 -5.78
N HIS A 153 -1.05 13.81 -5.85
CA HIS A 153 -0.18 14.04 -4.70
C HIS A 153 -0.75 15.09 -3.73
N ALA A 154 -1.55 16.05 -4.20
CA ALA A 154 -2.25 16.97 -3.31
C ALA A 154 -3.17 16.21 -2.34
N LYS A 155 -3.84 15.13 -2.79
CA LYS A 155 -4.58 14.23 -1.91
C LYS A 155 -3.67 13.54 -0.89
N ALA A 156 -2.53 13.02 -1.31
CA ALA A 156 -1.57 12.35 -0.42
C ALA A 156 -1.00 13.31 0.65
N ILE A 157 -0.65 14.53 0.27
CA ILE A 157 -0.18 15.59 1.17
C ILE A 157 -1.28 15.93 2.18
N ASN A 158 -2.49 16.24 1.71
CA ASN A 158 -3.62 16.59 2.56
C ASN A 158 -4.02 15.46 3.52
N ILE A 159 -3.93 14.21 3.11
CA ILE A 159 -4.19 13.06 3.99
C ILE A 159 -3.11 12.94 5.06
N ASN A 160 -1.83 12.92 4.69
CA ASN A 160 -0.75 12.69 5.65
C ASN A 160 -0.53 13.88 6.59
N PHE A 161 -0.39 15.08 6.05
CA PHE A 161 -0.19 16.28 6.84
C PHE A 161 -1.47 16.75 7.53
N GLY A 162 -2.61 16.69 6.84
CA GLY A 162 -3.90 17.08 7.41
C GLY A 162 -4.32 16.17 8.57
N TYR A 163 -4.07 14.85 8.49
CA TYR A 163 -4.34 13.96 9.61
C TYR A 163 -3.46 14.26 10.82
N ALA A 164 -2.16 14.50 10.61
CA ALA A 164 -1.27 14.93 11.68
C ALA A 164 -1.74 16.25 12.31
N ALA A 165 -2.05 17.27 11.49
CA ALA A 165 -2.54 18.55 11.99
C ALA A 165 -3.85 18.43 12.78
N ALA A 166 -4.81 17.64 12.27
CA ALA A 166 -6.11 17.40 12.89
C ALA A 166 -6.03 16.70 14.26
N LYS A 167 -4.94 15.96 14.53
CA LYS A 167 -4.72 15.21 15.76
C LYS A 167 -3.55 15.74 16.59
N ASN A 168 -3.12 16.99 16.36
CA ASN A 168 -1.97 17.63 17.04
C ASN A 168 -0.67 16.79 16.98
N GLY A 169 -0.52 16.07 15.87
CA GLY A 169 0.62 15.22 15.54
C GLY A 169 1.69 15.92 14.71
N VAL A 170 2.59 15.11 14.17
CA VAL A 170 3.67 15.53 13.28
C VAL A 170 3.68 14.70 11.99
N CYS A 171 4.09 15.32 10.89
CA CYS A 171 4.27 14.64 9.62
C CYS A 171 5.70 14.82 9.13
N PHE A 172 6.35 13.73 8.76
CA PHE A 172 7.66 13.72 8.12
C PHE A 172 7.52 13.94 6.62
N LEU A 173 8.39 14.75 6.04
CA LEU A 173 8.65 14.74 4.59
C LEU A 173 9.86 13.85 4.37
N ARG A 174 9.63 12.61 3.93
CA ARG A 174 10.70 11.61 3.77
C ARG A 174 10.97 11.34 2.30
N TYR A 175 12.03 11.89 1.75
CA TYR A 175 12.37 11.61 0.36
C TYR A 175 12.73 10.13 0.17
N ASP A 176 12.05 9.47 -0.77
CA ASP A 176 12.37 8.10 -1.18
C ASP A 176 13.50 8.11 -2.21
N ASP A 177 14.72 8.20 -1.70
CA ASP A 177 15.95 8.12 -2.47
C ASP A 177 16.55 6.71 -2.50
N THR A 178 15.74 5.66 -2.34
CA THR A 178 16.27 4.26 -2.38
C THR A 178 16.88 3.87 -3.72
N ASN A 179 16.55 4.58 -4.80
CA ASN A 179 17.13 4.38 -6.11
C ASN A 179 18.28 5.38 -6.34
N PRO A 180 19.53 4.91 -6.55
CA PRO A 180 20.55 5.79 -7.08
C PRO A 180 20.14 6.15 -8.51
N GLU A 181 19.75 7.40 -8.70
CA GLU A 181 19.49 8.02 -10.00
C GLU A 181 20.20 9.38 -10.03
N LYS A 182 20.38 9.94 -11.23
CA LYS A 182 20.81 11.33 -11.37
C LYS A 182 19.64 12.21 -10.95
N GLU A 183 19.61 12.54 -9.66
CA GLU A 183 18.63 13.45 -9.09
C GLU A 183 18.89 14.87 -9.61
N GLU A 184 17.82 15.58 -9.97
CA GLU A 184 17.88 17.01 -10.27
C GLU A 184 17.38 17.76 -9.04
N GLU A 185 18.25 18.55 -8.40
CA GLU A 185 17.97 19.30 -7.17
C GLU A 185 16.69 20.14 -7.25
N LYS A 186 16.30 20.57 -8.46
CA LYS A 186 15.05 21.29 -8.73
C LYS A 186 13.80 20.54 -8.26
N PHE A 187 13.76 19.21 -8.37
CA PHE A 187 12.61 18.41 -7.96
C PHE A 187 12.53 18.28 -6.44
N PHE A 188 13.68 18.17 -5.78
CA PHE A 188 13.77 18.19 -4.33
C PHE A 188 13.18 19.47 -3.75
N ILE A 189 13.61 20.62 -4.28
CA ILE A 189 13.16 21.94 -3.85
C ILE A 189 11.65 22.09 -4.13
N SER A 190 11.20 21.78 -5.34
CA SER A 190 9.80 21.96 -5.73
C SER A 190 8.83 21.09 -4.92
N ILE A 191 9.21 19.87 -4.54
CA ILE A 191 8.39 19.03 -3.65
C ILE A 191 8.14 19.72 -2.32
N LYS A 192 9.19 20.28 -1.70
CA LYS A 192 9.07 20.99 -0.42
C LYS A 192 8.24 22.25 -0.58
N GLU A 193 8.49 23.03 -1.62
CA GLU A 193 7.72 24.24 -1.93
C GLU A 193 6.24 23.93 -2.13
N MET A 194 5.88 22.84 -2.81
CA MET A 194 4.47 22.45 -2.99
C MET A 194 3.80 22.03 -1.67
N VAL A 195 4.52 21.36 -0.78
CA VAL A 195 4.02 21.06 0.57
C VAL A 195 3.75 22.35 1.36
N GLU A 196 4.69 23.30 1.31
CA GLU A 196 4.57 24.61 1.97
C GLU A 196 3.48 25.48 1.35
N TRP A 197 3.34 25.45 0.02
CA TRP A 197 2.31 26.16 -0.74
C TRP A 197 0.89 25.68 -0.39
N LEU A 198 0.72 24.38 -0.14
CA LEU A 198 -0.54 23.81 0.37
C LEU A 198 -0.81 24.11 1.86
N GLY A 199 0.04 24.89 2.51
CA GLY A 199 -0.14 25.36 3.88
C GLY A 199 0.39 24.41 4.96
N TYR A 200 1.18 23.40 4.59
CA TYR A 200 1.75 22.44 5.54
C TYR A 200 3.24 22.67 5.77
N LYS A 201 3.70 22.38 6.99
CA LYS A 201 5.12 22.43 7.35
C LYS A 201 5.58 21.04 7.81
N PRO A 202 6.60 20.44 7.15
CA PRO A 202 7.23 19.23 7.66
C PRO A 202 7.79 19.42 9.06
N TYR A 203 7.51 18.47 9.95
CA TYR A 203 8.15 18.42 11.27
C TYR A 203 9.65 18.18 11.14
N LYS A 204 10.02 17.24 10.27
CA LYS A 204 11.40 16.94 9.90
C LYS A 204 11.42 16.51 8.44
N VAL A 205 12.47 16.91 7.73
CA VAL A 205 12.80 16.40 6.40
C VAL A 205 13.83 15.29 6.60
N THR A 206 13.53 14.09 6.11
CA THR A 206 14.40 12.91 6.20
C THR A 206 14.55 12.26 4.83
N HIS A 207 15.50 11.35 4.71
CA HIS A 207 15.75 10.59 3.49
C HIS A 207 15.78 9.10 3.84
N SER A 208 15.30 8.25 2.94
CA SER A 208 15.46 6.81 3.10
C SER A 208 16.95 6.41 3.21
N SER A 209 17.84 7.13 2.50
CA SER A 209 19.30 6.93 2.56
C SER A 209 19.93 7.25 3.92
N ASP A 210 19.28 8.08 4.75
CA ASP A 210 19.74 8.35 6.12
C ASP A 210 19.73 7.05 6.97
N TYR A 211 19.00 6.01 6.53
CA TYR A 211 18.80 4.76 7.25
C TYR A 211 19.48 3.54 6.60
N PHE A 212 20.27 3.70 5.53
CA PHE A 212 20.87 2.55 4.83
C PHE A 212 21.72 1.64 5.71
N ASP A 213 22.47 2.19 6.67
CA ASP A 213 23.24 1.38 7.62
C ASP A 213 22.32 0.45 8.44
N GLN A 214 21.27 1.01 9.06
CA GLN A 214 20.32 0.24 9.86
C GLN A 214 19.51 -0.76 9.03
N LEU A 215 19.13 -0.40 7.81
CA LEU A 215 18.42 -1.27 6.87
C LEU A 215 19.27 -2.48 6.49
N TYR A 216 20.58 -2.28 6.28
CA TYR A 216 21.53 -3.35 5.99
C TYR A 216 21.74 -4.25 7.22
N ASP A 217 21.89 -3.68 8.41
CA ASP A 217 22.03 -4.47 9.64
C ASP A 217 20.80 -5.35 9.89
N TRP A 218 19.60 -4.84 9.62
CA TRP A 218 18.38 -5.64 9.67
C TRP A 218 18.32 -6.72 8.59
N ALA A 219 18.86 -6.48 7.41
CA ALA A 219 18.93 -7.50 6.37
C ALA A 219 19.83 -8.67 6.81
N VAL A 220 20.95 -8.36 7.46
CA VAL A 220 21.84 -9.36 8.08
C VAL A 220 21.12 -10.14 9.19
N VAL A 221 20.31 -9.48 10.03
CA VAL A 221 19.49 -10.16 11.05
C VAL A 221 18.49 -11.12 10.41
N LEU A 222 17.81 -10.72 9.32
CA LEU A 222 16.89 -11.61 8.61
C LEU A 222 17.58 -12.85 8.06
N ILE A 223 18.78 -12.69 7.48
CA ILE A 223 19.59 -13.82 7.01
C ILE A 223 19.93 -14.76 8.18
N LYS A 224 20.39 -14.21 9.32
CA LYS A 224 20.73 -14.99 10.53
C LYS A 224 19.53 -15.74 11.11
N LYS A 225 18.32 -15.20 10.97
CA LYS A 225 17.07 -15.87 11.37
C LYS A 225 16.58 -16.89 10.34
N GLY A 226 17.27 -17.06 9.20
CA GLY A 226 16.83 -17.93 8.10
C GLY A 226 15.62 -17.37 7.33
N LEU A 227 15.34 -16.07 7.46
CA LEU A 227 14.19 -15.39 6.88
C LEU A 227 14.53 -14.58 5.62
N ALA A 228 15.78 -14.58 5.18
CA ALA A 228 16.21 -14.01 3.91
C ALA A 228 17.36 -14.82 3.33
N TYR A 229 17.50 -14.80 2.01
CA TYR A 229 18.53 -15.54 1.28
C TYR A 229 18.96 -14.80 0.01
N VAL A 230 20.19 -15.03 -0.43
CA VAL A 230 20.73 -14.51 -1.68
C VAL A 230 20.30 -15.41 -2.83
N CYS A 231 19.79 -14.82 -3.90
CA CYS A 231 19.23 -15.49 -5.06
C CYS A 231 19.93 -15.01 -6.34
N HIS A 232 20.21 -15.94 -7.25
CA HIS A 232 20.82 -15.66 -8.56
C HIS A 232 19.83 -15.81 -9.74
N GLN A 233 18.54 -16.02 -9.46
CA GLN A 233 17.52 -15.98 -10.51
C GLN A 233 17.50 -14.59 -11.15
N LYS A 234 17.38 -14.59 -12.48
CA LYS A 234 17.25 -13.37 -13.27
C LYS A 234 15.85 -12.77 -13.17
N ALA A 235 15.73 -11.49 -13.46
CA ALA A 235 14.44 -10.79 -13.37
C ALA A 235 13.38 -11.42 -14.30
N GLU A 236 13.81 -11.97 -15.43
CA GLU A 236 12.97 -12.67 -16.41
C GLU A 236 12.42 -13.99 -15.86
N GLU A 237 13.19 -14.68 -15.02
CA GLU A 237 12.81 -15.97 -14.43
C GLU A 237 11.84 -15.82 -13.25
N ILE A 238 11.87 -14.65 -12.60
CA ILE A 238 10.99 -14.29 -11.48
C ILE A 238 9.67 -13.67 -11.99
N LYS A 239 9.64 -13.15 -13.23
CA LYS A 239 8.43 -12.57 -13.84
C LYS A 239 7.51 -13.67 -14.37
N GLY A 240 6.26 -13.68 -13.92
CA GLY A 240 5.24 -14.58 -14.44
C GLY A 240 4.12 -14.85 -13.44
N PHE A 241 3.14 -15.64 -13.85
CA PHE A 241 1.98 -15.99 -13.00
C PHE A 241 2.32 -17.10 -11.98
N ASN A 242 3.38 -17.88 -12.21
CA ASN A 242 3.93 -18.91 -11.32
C ASN A 242 5.43 -19.08 -11.57
N PRO A 243 6.28 -18.16 -11.11
CA PRO A 243 7.73 -18.34 -11.23
C PRO A 243 8.17 -19.59 -10.45
N PRO A 244 9.12 -20.39 -10.96
CA PRO A 244 9.64 -21.53 -10.22
C PRO A 244 10.29 -21.06 -8.90
N PRO A 245 10.17 -21.84 -7.82
CA PRO A 245 10.81 -21.49 -6.55
C PRO A 245 12.31 -21.36 -6.77
N SER A 246 12.94 -20.45 -6.02
CA SER A 246 14.36 -20.21 -6.18
C SER A 246 15.18 -21.44 -5.79
N PRO A 247 16.10 -21.93 -6.66
CA PRO A 247 17.01 -23.02 -6.30
C PRO A 247 17.88 -22.70 -5.08
N TRP A 248 18.04 -21.42 -4.76
CA TRP A 248 18.89 -20.92 -3.68
C TRP A 248 18.14 -20.63 -2.37
N ARG A 249 16.83 -20.93 -2.31
CA ARG A 249 15.95 -20.62 -1.17
C ARG A 249 16.38 -21.28 0.14
N ASP A 250 16.97 -22.46 0.05
CA ASP A 250 17.35 -23.30 1.20
C ASP A 250 18.86 -23.40 1.38
N ARG A 251 19.63 -22.47 0.78
CA ARG A 251 21.08 -22.43 0.96
C ARG A 251 21.46 -22.08 2.42
N PRO A 252 22.61 -22.55 2.94
CA PRO A 252 23.03 -22.31 4.32
C PRO A 252 23.11 -20.81 4.68
N ILE A 253 22.92 -20.50 5.96
CA ILE A 253 22.95 -19.13 6.48
C ILE A 253 24.33 -18.49 6.28
N GLU A 254 25.40 -19.26 6.50
CA GLU A 254 26.79 -18.81 6.35
C GLU A 254 27.10 -18.41 4.91
N GLU A 255 26.59 -19.18 3.94
CA GLU A 255 26.74 -18.89 2.52
C GLU A 255 25.97 -17.61 2.13
N ASN A 256 24.74 -17.44 2.65
CA ASN A 256 23.97 -16.22 2.44
C ASN A 256 24.68 -14.97 2.97
N LEU A 257 25.28 -15.05 4.16
CA LEU A 257 26.01 -13.94 4.77
C LEU A 257 27.24 -13.56 3.94
N LEU A 258 28.03 -14.55 3.51
CA LEU A 258 29.20 -14.33 2.66
C LEU A 258 28.80 -13.66 1.35
N LEU A 259 27.79 -14.20 0.66
CA LEU A 259 27.34 -13.67 -0.62
C LEU A 259 26.74 -12.27 -0.49
N PHE A 260 25.98 -11.99 0.57
CA PHE A 260 25.41 -10.66 0.77
C PHE A 260 26.51 -9.61 1.06
N GLU A 261 27.56 -10.01 1.77
CA GLU A 261 28.76 -9.18 1.96
C GLU A 261 29.54 -8.99 0.65
N ASP A 262 29.63 -10.02 -0.19
CA ASP A 262 30.22 -9.91 -1.53
C ASP A 262 29.40 -9.00 -2.46
N MET A 263 28.06 -9.01 -2.35
CA MET A 263 27.18 -8.06 -3.04
C MET A 263 27.49 -6.62 -2.59
N LYS A 264 27.61 -6.38 -1.27
CA LYS A 264 27.93 -5.06 -0.69
C LYS A 264 29.31 -4.56 -1.11
N ASN A 265 30.28 -5.46 -1.24
CA ASN A 265 31.65 -5.16 -1.65
C ASN A 265 31.82 -5.08 -3.18
N GLY A 266 30.72 -5.17 -3.95
CA GLY A 266 30.75 -5.00 -5.41
C GLY A 266 31.43 -6.12 -6.17
N LYS A 267 31.51 -7.33 -5.59
CA LYS A 267 32.13 -8.50 -6.26
C LYS A 267 31.19 -9.21 -7.24
N ILE A 268 29.93 -8.82 -7.30
CA ILE A 268 28.88 -9.42 -8.13
C ILE A 268 28.26 -8.32 -8.99
N ASN A 269 28.00 -8.59 -10.28
CA ASN A 269 27.48 -7.56 -11.19
C ASN A 269 26.00 -7.23 -10.93
N GLU A 270 25.54 -6.11 -11.50
CA GLU A 270 24.13 -5.75 -11.49
C GLU A 270 23.26 -6.85 -12.08
N GLY A 271 22.21 -7.24 -11.34
CA GLY A 271 21.27 -8.29 -11.77
C GLY A 271 21.81 -9.72 -11.70
N ASP A 272 23.03 -9.96 -11.23
CA ASP A 272 23.57 -11.31 -11.00
C ASP A 272 23.19 -11.87 -9.62
N ALA A 273 22.82 -11.02 -8.66
CA ALA A 273 22.31 -11.45 -7.37
C ALA A 273 21.30 -10.45 -6.77
N THR A 274 20.38 -10.99 -5.96
CA THR A 274 19.42 -10.23 -5.16
C THR A 274 19.30 -10.85 -3.76
N LEU A 275 19.02 -10.03 -2.75
CA LEU A 275 18.57 -10.55 -1.45
C LEU A 275 17.05 -10.65 -1.50
N ARG A 276 16.49 -11.81 -1.15
CA ARG A 276 15.04 -12.06 -1.12
C ARG A 276 14.60 -12.42 0.28
N MET A 277 13.44 -11.93 0.68
CA MET A 277 12.75 -12.34 1.91
C MET A 277 12.19 -13.74 1.71
N LYS A 278 12.25 -14.61 2.73
CA LYS A 278 11.79 -16.01 2.65
C LYS A 278 10.34 -16.12 3.13
N ILE A 279 9.40 -15.74 2.29
CA ILE A 279 7.95 -15.70 2.59
C ILE A 279 7.12 -15.88 1.32
N VAL A 280 5.94 -16.50 1.46
CA VAL A 280 4.87 -16.46 0.45
C VAL A 280 3.83 -15.43 0.89
N LEU A 281 3.58 -14.42 0.05
CA LEU A 281 2.57 -13.40 0.30
C LEU A 281 1.15 -13.95 0.07
N GLU A 282 0.14 -13.27 0.59
CA GLU A 282 -1.27 -13.67 0.45
C GLU A 282 -1.72 -13.81 -1.01
N GLU A 283 -1.17 -12.98 -1.91
CA GLU A 283 -1.42 -13.02 -3.36
C GLU A 283 -0.67 -14.16 -4.07
N GLY A 284 0.01 -15.03 -3.33
CA GLY A 284 0.82 -16.14 -3.86
C GLY A 284 2.21 -15.73 -4.35
N LYS A 285 2.52 -14.43 -4.37
CA LYS A 285 3.84 -13.93 -4.75
C LYS A 285 4.89 -14.44 -3.75
N GLN A 286 5.87 -15.18 -4.28
CA GLN A 286 6.92 -15.79 -3.47
C GLN A 286 8.16 -14.91 -3.39
N ASP A 287 8.70 -14.87 -2.19
CA ASP A 287 10.00 -14.35 -1.81
C ASP A 287 10.31 -12.96 -2.43
N PRO A 288 9.63 -11.88 -1.99
CA PRO A 288 9.87 -10.54 -2.51
C PRO A 288 11.33 -10.10 -2.32
N VAL A 289 11.86 -9.35 -3.29
CA VAL A 289 13.23 -8.83 -3.27
C VAL A 289 13.37 -7.74 -2.22
N ALA A 290 14.37 -7.87 -1.34
CA ALA A 290 14.77 -6.87 -0.34
C ALA A 290 15.90 -5.97 -0.84
N TYR A 291 16.94 -6.53 -1.49
CA TYR A 291 18.08 -5.76 -2.01
C TYR A 291 18.42 -6.12 -3.46
N ARG A 292 18.87 -5.11 -4.21
CA ARG A 292 19.41 -5.22 -5.57
C ARG A 292 20.76 -4.53 -5.68
N ILE A 293 21.60 -4.98 -6.61
CA ILE A 293 22.90 -4.36 -6.91
C ILE A 293 22.69 -3.25 -7.93
N LYS A 294 23.26 -2.07 -7.67
CA LYS A 294 23.40 -0.95 -8.59
C LYS A 294 24.74 -0.26 -8.34
N PHE A 295 25.57 -0.07 -9.36
CA PHE A 295 26.86 0.61 -9.26
C PHE A 295 26.77 2.12 -9.53
N LEU A 296 25.60 2.62 -9.93
CA LEU A 296 25.42 4.06 -10.06
C LEU A 296 25.64 4.73 -8.69
N PRO A 297 26.48 5.79 -8.62
CA PRO A 297 26.67 6.54 -7.39
C PRO A 297 25.36 7.14 -6.89
N HIS A 298 25.14 7.07 -5.58
CA HIS A 298 24.01 7.73 -4.94
C HIS A 298 24.30 9.21 -4.72
N HIS A 299 23.34 10.08 -4.99
CA HIS A 299 23.49 11.54 -4.84
C HIS A 299 23.97 11.96 -3.42
N ARG A 300 23.39 11.39 -2.35
CA ARG A 300 23.82 11.64 -0.95
C ARG A 300 24.97 10.78 -0.44
N THR A 301 24.93 9.45 -0.62
CA THR A 301 25.94 8.53 -0.04
C THR A 301 27.10 8.22 -0.99
N SER A 302 27.13 8.84 -2.17
CA SER A 302 28.16 8.65 -3.21
C SER A 302 28.41 7.17 -3.49
N ASN A 303 29.64 6.70 -3.34
CA ASN A 303 30.05 5.31 -3.61
C ASN A 303 30.10 4.44 -2.35
N LYS A 304 29.52 4.87 -1.22
CA LYS A 304 29.50 4.06 0.02
C LYS A 304 28.76 2.74 -0.16
N TRP A 305 27.76 2.72 -1.04
CA TRP A 305 26.89 1.56 -1.28
C TRP A 305 26.82 1.23 -2.76
N CYS A 306 26.86 -0.07 -3.08
CA CYS A 306 26.49 -0.60 -4.41
C CYS A 306 25.33 -1.60 -4.34
N ILE A 307 24.73 -1.76 -3.16
CA ILE A 307 23.48 -2.51 -2.94
C ILE A 307 22.45 -1.56 -2.35
N TYR A 308 21.22 -1.65 -2.84
CA TYR A 308 20.14 -0.76 -2.45
C TYR A 308 18.89 -1.53 -2.09
N PRO A 309 18.24 -1.18 -0.96
CA PRO A 309 17.00 -1.82 -0.57
C PRO A 309 15.86 -1.46 -1.53
N THR A 310 14.86 -2.33 -1.62
CA THR A 310 13.64 -2.09 -2.41
C THR A 310 12.65 -1.22 -1.65
N TYR A 311 11.67 -0.67 -2.37
CA TYR A 311 10.60 0.14 -1.80
C TYR A 311 9.89 -0.58 -0.64
N ASP A 312 9.47 -1.83 -0.87
CA ASP A 312 8.69 -2.61 0.11
C ASP A 312 9.48 -2.87 1.39
N TYR A 313 10.78 -3.12 1.27
CA TYR A 313 11.66 -3.31 2.41
C TYR A 313 11.91 -1.99 3.15
N THR A 314 12.23 -0.94 2.40
CA THR A 314 12.64 0.36 2.97
C THR A 314 11.49 1.05 3.70
N HIS A 315 10.35 1.25 3.05
CA HIS A 315 9.31 2.10 3.63
C HIS A 315 8.74 1.51 4.91
N CYS A 316 8.57 0.20 4.97
CA CYS A 316 8.15 -0.51 6.17
C CYS A 316 9.11 -0.30 7.34
N LEU A 317 10.41 -0.47 7.09
CA LEU A 317 11.42 -0.38 8.14
C LEU A 317 11.71 1.06 8.56
N CYS A 318 11.75 2.00 7.62
CA CYS A 318 11.87 3.42 7.92
C CYS A 318 10.68 3.92 8.75
N ASP A 319 9.48 3.40 8.52
CA ASP A 319 8.31 3.74 9.34
C ASP A 319 8.45 3.26 10.78
N SER A 320 9.06 2.09 10.97
CA SER A 320 9.42 1.59 12.30
C SER A 320 10.44 2.52 12.98
N ILE A 321 11.53 2.86 12.28
CA ILE A 321 12.61 3.76 12.77
C ILE A 321 12.04 5.12 13.19
N GLU A 322 11.18 5.72 12.37
CA GLU A 322 10.59 7.03 12.63
C GLU A 322 9.42 7.00 13.61
N HIS A 323 9.08 5.80 14.12
CA HIS A 323 7.93 5.53 14.98
C HIS A 323 6.63 6.09 14.40
N ILE A 324 6.39 5.84 13.12
CA ILE A 324 5.15 6.22 12.44
C ILE A 324 3.98 5.50 13.08
N THR A 325 2.92 6.24 13.38
CA THR A 325 1.68 5.68 13.95
C THR A 325 0.72 5.27 12.84
N HIS A 326 0.57 6.13 11.83
CA HIS A 326 -0.36 5.95 10.72
C HIS A 326 0.42 6.05 9.42
N SER A 327 0.73 4.89 8.85
CA SER A 327 1.35 4.76 7.52
C SER A 327 0.25 4.81 6.46
N LEU A 328 -0.04 6.01 5.95
CA LEU A 328 -1.13 6.21 4.99
C LEU A 328 -0.58 6.11 3.56
N CYS A 329 -1.08 5.17 2.77
CA CYS A 329 -0.67 4.95 1.38
C CYS A 329 -1.86 4.73 0.45
N THR A 330 -1.61 4.58 -0.84
CA THR A 330 -2.68 4.34 -1.81
C THR A 330 -3.03 2.84 -1.91
N LYS A 331 -4.24 2.50 -2.35
CA LYS A 331 -4.74 1.11 -2.46
C LYS A 331 -3.90 0.18 -3.34
N GLU A 332 -3.08 0.72 -4.24
CA GLU A 332 -2.13 -0.06 -5.05
C GLU A 332 -1.13 -0.87 -4.20
N PHE A 333 -0.98 -0.52 -2.92
CA PHE A 333 -0.11 -1.20 -1.96
C PHE A 333 -0.85 -2.14 -1.01
N GLN A 334 -2.17 -2.31 -1.14
CA GLN A 334 -2.99 -3.12 -0.21
C GLN A 334 -2.49 -4.56 -0.10
N ASN A 335 -2.16 -5.21 -1.22
CA ASN A 335 -1.65 -6.59 -1.21
C ASN A 335 -0.29 -6.73 -0.52
N ARG A 336 0.42 -5.61 -0.31
CA ARG A 336 1.73 -5.56 0.35
C ARG A 336 1.64 -5.35 1.85
N ARG A 337 0.44 -5.19 2.41
CA ARG A 337 0.24 -5.04 3.86
C ARG A 337 0.69 -6.27 4.65
N SER A 338 0.46 -7.47 4.10
CA SER A 338 0.94 -8.72 4.70
C SER A 338 2.48 -8.77 4.76
N SER A 339 3.17 -8.33 3.70
CA SER A 339 4.64 -8.22 3.72
C SER A 339 5.13 -7.15 4.70
N TYR A 340 4.38 -6.06 4.84
CA TYR A 340 4.68 -4.96 5.76
C TYR A 340 4.68 -5.46 7.22
N TYR A 341 3.60 -6.11 7.66
CA TYR A 341 3.53 -6.64 9.02
C TYR A 341 4.51 -7.78 9.25
N TRP A 342 4.65 -8.69 8.27
CA TRP A 342 5.63 -9.78 8.38
C TRP A 342 7.04 -9.26 8.62
N LEU A 343 7.46 -8.21 7.91
CA LEU A 343 8.83 -7.71 7.98
C LEU A 343 9.17 -7.12 9.37
N CYS A 344 8.28 -6.29 9.94
CA CYS A 344 8.46 -5.79 11.30
C CYS A 344 8.48 -6.92 12.34
N ASN A 345 7.56 -7.89 12.22
CA ASN A 345 7.46 -8.99 13.18
C ASN A 345 8.64 -9.97 13.07
N ALA A 346 9.14 -10.22 11.86
CA ALA A 346 10.32 -11.03 11.60
C ALA A 346 11.58 -10.45 12.27
N LEU A 347 11.68 -9.12 12.30
CA LEU A 347 12.78 -8.41 12.96
C LEU A 347 12.55 -8.16 14.45
N ASP A 348 11.32 -8.36 14.93
CA ASP A 348 10.90 -8.08 16.31
C ASP A 348 11.09 -6.61 16.69
N ILE A 349 10.65 -5.73 15.79
CA ILE A 349 10.70 -4.27 15.95
C ILE A 349 9.29 -3.67 16.00
N TYR A 350 9.18 -2.40 16.40
CA TYR A 350 7.89 -1.70 16.41
C TYR A 350 7.22 -1.79 15.03
N CYS A 351 5.95 -2.22 14.99
CA CYS A 351 5.20 -2.38 13.76
C CYS A 351 4.14 -1.26 13.62
N PRO A 352 4.33 -0.30 12.70
CA PRO A 352 3.33 0.72 12.38
C PRO A 352 2.06 0.11 11.78
N VAL A 353 0.94 0.84 11.84
CA VAL A 353 -0.29 0.43 11.13
C VAL A 353 -0.32 1.08 9.74
N GLN A 354 -0.54 0.25 8.72
CA GLN A 354 -0.74 0.69 7.34
C GLN A 354 -2.23 0.86 7.04
N TRP A 355 -2.59 1.99 6.44
CA TRP A 355 -3.95 2.26 5.95
C TRP A 355 -3.91 2.70 4.50
N GLU A 356 -4.83 2.16 3.70
CA GLU A 356 -4.92 2.46 2.28
C GLU A 356 -6.09 3.40 1.96
N TYR A 357 -5.83 4.40 1.12
CA TYR A 357 -6.88 5.26 0.54
C TYR A 357 -6.91 5.16 -0.99
N GLY A 358 -8.07 5.43 -1.59
CA GLY A 358 -8.21 5.40 -3.04
C GLY A 358 -7.39 6.49 -3.72
N ARG A 359 -6.66 6.16 -4.79
CA ARG A 359 -5.94 7.12 -5.61
C ARG A 359 -6.90 8.14 -6.24
N LEU A 360 -6.44 9.38 -6.38
CA LEU A 360 -7.13 10.41 -7.15
C LEU A 360 -6.50 10.52 -8.53
N ASN A 361 -7.31 10.31 -9.57
CA ASN A 361 -6.98 10.59 -10.96
C ASN A 361 -8.08 11.48 -11.54
N ILE A 362 -7.71 12.46 -12.35
CA ILE A 362 -8.65 13.38 -12.99
C ILE A 362 -8.68 13.09 -14.49
N ASN A 363 -9.89 13.00 -15.05
CA ASN A 363 -10.06 12.83 -16.49
C ASN A 363 -9.45 14.00 -17.27
N TYR A 364 -9.06 13.77 -18.52
CA TYR A 364 -8.41 14.76 -19.38
C TYR A 364 -7.03 15.24 -18.91
N THR A 365 -6.40 14.56 -17.94
CA THR A 365 -5.04 14.87 -17.48
C THR A 365 -4.07 13.74 -17.81
N VAL A 366 -2.79 14.08 -17.96
CA VAL A 366 -1.70 13.12 -18.14
C VAL A 366 -0.57 13.44 -17.17
N VAL A 367 -0.39 12.60 -16.15
CA VAL A 367 0.52 12.89 -15.03
C VAL A 367 1.78 12.01 -14.98
N SER A 368 1.97 11.15 -15.98
CA SER A 368 3.16 10.28 -16.04
C SER A 368 4.39 11.06 -16.51
N LYS A 369 5.49 11.04 -15.74
CA LYS A 369 6.78 11.67 -16.10
C LYS A 369 7.20 11.36 -17.54
N ARG A 370 7.11 10.09 -17.96
CA ARG A 370 7.44 9.68 -19.34
C ARG A 370 6.55 10.33 -20.39
N LYS A 371 5.24 10.46 -20.12
CA LYS A 371 4.29 11.04 -21.07
C LYS A 371 4.42 12.56 -21.14
N ILE A 372 4.57 13.24 -20.02
CA ILE A 372 4.78 14.70 -20.00
C ILE A 372 6.11 15.05 -20.67
N GLY A 373 7.19 14.32 -20.38
CA GLY A 373 8.47 14.52 -21.06
C GLY A 373 8.36 14.38 -22.59
N LYS A 374 7.46 13.51 -23.07
CA LYS A 374 7.15 13.40 -24.50
C LYS A 374 6.43 14.66 -25.03
N LEU A 375 5.44 15.18 -24.30
CA LEU A 375 4.72 16.41 -24.69
C LEU A 375 5.67 17.61 -24.80
N ILE A 376 6.63 17.74 -23.87
CA ILE A 376 7.66 18.79 -23.91
C ILE A 376 8.57 18.58 -25.13
N SER A 377 9.05 17.35 -25.36
CA SER A 377 9.94 17.05 -26.49
C SER A 377 9.29 17.28 -27.87
N GLU A 378 7.97 17.12 -27.96
CA GLU A 378 7.18 17.38 -29.17
C GLU A 378 6.75 18.86 -29.28
N GLY A 379 7.11 19.71 -28.31
CA GLY A 379 6.76 21.13 -28.29
C GLY A 379 5.27 21.41 -28.11
N ILE A 380 4.49 20.41 -27.65
CA ILE A 380 3.05 20.56 -27.41
C ILE A 380 2.81 21.47 -26.20
N ILE A 381 3.68 21.36 -25.20
CA ILE A 381 3.72 22.20 -24.00
C ILE A 381 5.10 22.83 -23.82
N SER A 382 5.17 23.97 -23.12
CA SER A 382 6.43 24.70 -22.93
C SER A 382 7.38 23.99 -21.99
N ASP A 383 6.88 23.60 -20.81
CA ASP A 383 7.66 22.90 -19.77
C ASP A 383 6.71 22.19 -18.78
N TRP A 384 7.26 21.65 -17.69
CA TRP A 384 6.52 20.92 -16.66
C TRP A 384 5.53 21.76 -15.84
N ASP A 385 5.66 23.08 -15.87
CA ASP A 385 4.79 24.05 -15.18
C ASP A 385 3.79 24.72 -16.14
N ASP A 386 3.66 24.21 -17.37
CA ASP A 386 2.68 24.70 -18.34
C ASP A 386 1.26 24.63 -17.73
N PRO A 387 0.49 25.73 -17.69
CA PRO A 387 -0.83 25.77 -17.05
C PRO A 387 -1.89 24.82 -17.63
N ARG A 388 -1.59 24.14 -18.75
CA ARG A 388 -2.45 23.10 -19.35
C ARG A 388 -2.28 21.72 -18.70
N LEU A 389 -1.18 21.47 -17.98
CA LEU A 389 -0.94 20.27 -17.18
C LEU A 389 -1.70 20.33 -15.85
#